data_AF-A0A933L014-F1
#
_entry.id   AF-A0A933L014-F1
#
_cell.length_a   1.000
_cell.length_b   1.000
_cell.length_c   1.000
_cell.angle_alpha   90.00
_cell.angle_beta   90.00
_cell.angle_gamma   90.00
#
_symmetry.space_group_name_H-M   'P 1'
#
loop_
_entity.id
_entity.type
_entity.pdbx_description
1 polymer ?
#
loop_
_entity_poly.entity_id
_entity_poly.type
_entity_poly.pdbx_seq_one_letter_code
_entity_poly.pdbx_strand_id
1 'polypeptide(L)'
;MTESHEVPVGMGPFRNFLGRFLFLVGAGTAATALVLVSWLLKISPPWPTGILEVTAIAQLVALVLVYQTSTKLPASRATRKMIVSVVILCVAFALYMALFSLLVFKAGSDLWEVKGLQCLPTVPAEYVGQCPFLSDKALADADYNAEMLWSAWSIMISRVCLLVVWLTSFGALVTVLGTFVARMSRPDAKPRAKVAS
;
A
#
# COMPACT_ATOMS: atom_id res chain seq x y z
N MET A 1 -34.80 -40.32 -4.11
CA MET A 1 -33.46 -40.14 -4.70
C MET A 1 -33.04 -38.70 -4.45
N THR A 2 -32.22 -38.49 -3.43
CA THR A 2 -31.64 -37.20 -3.09
C THR A 2 -30.31 -37.09 -3.83
N GLU A 3 -30.27 -36.34 -4.93
CA GLU A 3 -29.00 -35.92 -5.54
C GLU A 3 -28.24 -35.06 -4.53
N SER A 4 -27.22 -35.64 -3.92
CA SER A 4 -26.23 -34.90 -3.16
C SER A 4 -25.43 -34.06 -4.16
N HIS A 5 -25.81 -32.78 -4.29
CA HIS A 5 -24.95 -31.78 -4.89
C HIS A 5 -23.65 -31.70 -4.06
N GLU A 6 -22.62 -32.40 -4.52
CA GLU A 6 -21.25 -32.09 -4.12
C GLU A 6 -21.01 -30.63 -4.47
N VAL A 7 -20.96 -29.76 -3.45
CA VAL A 7 -20.46 -28.41 -3.63
C VAL A 7 -18.96 -28.58 -3.86
N PRO A 8 -18.43 -28.39 -5.08
CA PRO A 8 -17.01 -28.56 -5.30
C PRO A 8 -16.29 -27.56 -4.39
N VAL A 9 -15.54 -28.10 -3.43
CA VAL A 9 -14.57 -27.34 -2.62
C VAL A 9 -13.41 -26.99 -3.55
N GLY A 10 -13.68 -26.09 -4.49
CA GLY A 10 -12.83 -25.80 -5.62
C GLY A 10 -12.43 -24.33 -5.65
N MET A 11 -11.25 -24.05 -6.21
CA MET A 11 -10.73 -22.68 -6.41
C MET A 11 -11.55 -21.83 -7.41
N GLY A 12 -12.62 -22.36 -7.99
CA GLY A 12 -13.45 -21.71 -9.01
C GLY A 12 -14.01 -20.34 -8.61
N PRO A 13 -14.68 -20.21 -7.44
CA PRO A 13 -15.20 -18.92 -6.98
C PRO A 13 -14.11 -17.86 -6.78
N PHE A 14 -12.94 -18.26 -6.27
CA PHE A 14 -11.81 -17.37 -6.09
C PHE A 14 -11.21 -16.91 -7.43
N ARG A 15 -11.07 -17.81 -8.42
CA ARG A 15 -10.60 -17.45 -9.77
C ARG A 15 -11.53 -16.43 -10.44
N ASN A 16 -12.84 -16.61 -10.32
CA ASN A 16 -13.82 -15.65 -10.84
C ASN A 16 -13.74 -14.30 -10.12
N PHE A 17 -13.58 -14.31 -8.80
CA PHE A 17 -13.36 -13.08 -8.02
C PHE A 17 -12.08 -12.36 -8.45
N LEU A 18 -10.97 -13.09 -8.59
CA LEU A 18 -9.68 -12.55 -9.02
C LEU A 18 -9.76 -11.97 -10.43
N GLY A 19 -10.42 -12.65 -11.37
CA GLY A 19 -10.63 -12.16 -12.73
C GLY A 19 -11.40 -10.84 -12.76
N ARG A 20 -12.44 -10.70 -11.93
CA ARG A 20 -13.20 -9.44 -11.80
C ARG A 20 -12.39 -8.34 -11.13
N PHE A 21 -11.58 -8.68 -10.13
CA PHE A 21 -10.67 -7.73 -9.48
C PHE A 21 -9.63 -7.21 -10.47
N LEU A 22 -8.96 -8.11 -11.20
CA LEU A 22 -7.98 -7.74 -12.23
C LEU A 22 -8.61 -6.95 -13.37
N PHE A 23 -9.84 -7.28 -13.78
CA PHE A 23 -10.59 -6.50 -14.75
C PHE A 23 -10.88 -5.09 -14.24
N LEU A 24 -11.31 -4.93 -12.98
CA LEU A 24 -11.57 -3.61 -12.39
C LEU A 24 -10.29 -2.79 -12.23
N VAL A 25 -9.20 -3.42 -11.80
CA VAL A 25 -7.88 -2.78 -11.76
C VAL A 25 -7.48 -2.37 -13.17
N GLY A 26 -7.54 -3.28 -14.14
CA GLY A 26 -7.20 -3.02 -15.53
C GLY A 26 -8.07 -1.96 -16.19
N ALA A 27 -9.36 -1.91 -15.91
CA ALA A 27 -10.28 -0.90 -16.44
C ALA A 27 -10.03 0.47 -15.82
N GLY A 28 -9.77 0.53 -14.51
CA GLY A 28 -9.42 1.77 -13.82
C GLY A 28 -8.04 2.29 -14.19
N THR A 29 -7.09 1.38 -14.41
CA THR A 29 -5.72 1.74 -14.78
C THR A 29 -5.57 1.97 -16.28
N ALA A 30 -6.30 1.33 -17.20
CA ALA A 30 -6.06 1.50 -18.64
C ALA A 30 -6.09 2.97 -19.10
N ALA A 31 -6.93 3.83 -18.50
CA ALA A 31 -6.98 5.25 -18.81
C ALA A 31 -5.88 6.09 -18.13
N THR A 32 -5.25 5.59 -17.07
CA THR A 32 -4.29 6.35 -16.24
C THR A 32 -2.94 5.66 -16.05
N ALA A 33 -2.75 4.43 -16.54
CA ALA A 33 -1.69 3.52 -16.14
C ALA A 33 -0.32 4.07 -16.46
N LEU A 34 -0.13 4.65 -17.65
CA LEU A 34 1.16 5.21 -18.04
C LEU A 34 1.56 6.41 -17.16
N VAL A 35 0.61 7.29 -16.89
CA VAL A 35 0.84 8.46 -16.02
C VAL A 35 1.04 8.01 -14.58
N LEU A 36 0.22 7.07 -14.12
CA LEU A 36 0.26 6.56 -12.76
C LEU A 36 1.54 5.79 -12.49
N VAL A 37 1.98 4.93 -13.41
CA VAL A 37 3.21 4.12 -13.27
C VAL A 37 4.44 5.01 -13.31
N SER A 38 4.55 5.92 -14.28
CA SER A 38 5.70 6.84 -14.35
C SER A 38 5.79 7.76 -13.14
N TRP A 39 4.65 8.20 -12.61
CA TRP A 39 4.60 8.99 -11.38
C TRP A 39 4.87 8.14 -10.14
N LEU A 40 4.36 6.90 -10.08
CA LEU A 40 4.65 5.94 -9.01
C LEU A 40 6.14 5.64 -8.90
N LEU A 41 6.84 5.49 -10.03
CA LEU A 41 8.27 5.18 -10.02
C LEU A 41 9.11 6.31 -9.42
N LYS A 42 8.63 7.56 -9.46
CA LYS A 42 9.31 8.70 -8.84
C LYS A 42 9.01 8.84 -7.35
N ILE A 43 7.90 8.26 -6.90
CA ILE A 43 7.37 8.38 -5.55
C ILE A 43 7.54 7.09 -4.75
N SER A 44 7.88 5.98 -5.40
CA SER A 44 8.11 4.72 -4.72
C SER A 44 9.23 4.89 -3.69
N PRO A 45 9.11 4.25 -2.51
CA PRO A 45 10.19 4.24 -1.53
C PRO A 45 11.49 3.82 -2.21
N PRO A 46 12.61 4.55 -2.01
CA PRO A 46 13.88 4.19 -2.63
C PRO A 46 14.45 2.85 -2.14
N TRP A 47 13.97 2.38 -0.99
CA TRP A 47 14.36 1.12 -0.40
C TRP A 47 13.10 0.34 0.05
N PRO A 48 13.07 -1.00 -0.12
CA PRO A 48 14.05 -1.84 -0.81
C PRO A 48 13.95 -1.77 -2.34
N THR A 49 14.99 -2.19 -3.06
CA THR A 49 15.03 -2.23 -4.54
C THR A 49 13.94 -3.12 -5.16
N GLY A 50 13.40 -4.08 -4.39
CA GLY A 50 12.28 -4.95 -4.77
C GLY A 50 10.93 -4.53 -4.15
N ILE A 51 10.68 -3.23 -3.98
CA ILE A 51 9.45 -2.75 -3.32
C ILE A 51 8.19 -3.14 -4.08
N LEU A 52 8.25 -3.26 -5.42
CA LEU A 52 7.10 -3.64 -6.24
C LEU A 52 6.70 -5.10 -5.98
N GLU A 53 7.68 -6.00 -5.86
CA GLU A 53 7.50 -7.42 -5.56
C GLU A 53 6.92 -7.60 -4.15
N VAL A 54 7.50 -6.91 -3.16
CA VAL A 54 6.99 -6.92 -1.78
C VAL A 54 5.56 -6.39 -1.71
N THR A 55 5.28 -5.30 -2.42
CA THR A 55 3.93 -4.72 -2.50
C THR A 55 2.95 -5.70 -3.16
N ALA A 56 3.34 -6.37 -4.26
CA ALA A 56 2.49 -7.35 -4.93
C ALA A 56 2.15 -8.55 -4.05
N ILE A 57 3.13 -9.09 -3.32
CA ILE A 57 2.93 -10.19 -2.36
C ILE A 57 1.98 -9.74 -1.24
N ALA A 58 2.23 -8.57 -0.65
CA ALA A 58 1.39 -8.02 0.41
C ALA A 58 -0.06 -7.78 -0.06
N GLN A 59 -0.23 -7.24 -1.28
CA GLN A 59 -1.55 -7.05 -1.90
C GLN A 59 -2.27 -8.37 -2.14
N LEU A 60 -1.57 -9.42 -2.58
CA LEU A 60 -2.17 -10.75 -2.76
C LEU A 60 -2.68 -11.32 -1.43
N VAL A 61 -1.87 -11.24 -0.37
CA VAL A 61 -2.27 -11.68 0.97
C VAL A 61 -3.48 -10.87 1.47
N ALA A 62 -3.43 -9.55 1.33
CA ALA A 62 -4.55 -8.67 1.70
C ALA A 62 -5.82 -9.03 0.92
N LEU A 63 -5.72 -9.32 -0.38
CA LEU A 63 -6.85 -9.69 -1.22
C LEU A 63 -7.51 -11.00 -0.75
N VAL A 64 -6.72 -12.01 -0.39
CA VAL A 64 -7.22 -13.28 0.17
C VAL A 64 -7.98 -13.03 1.47
N LEU A 65 -7.42 -12.24 2.39
CA LEU A 65 -8.07 -11.90 3.66
C LEU A 65 -9.36 -11.09 3.45
N VAL A 66 -9.35 -10.16 2.50
CA VAL A 66 -10.54 -9.37 2.13
C VAL A 66 -11.62 -10.26 1.53
N TYR A 67 -11.27 -11.20 0.65
CA TYR A 67 -12.23 -12.15 0.09
C TYR A 67 -12.88 -13.02 1.18
N GLN A 68 -12.07 -13.61 2.07
CA GLN A 68 -12.57 -14.47 3.15
C GLN A 68 -13.48 -13.72 4.12
N THR A 69 -13.14 -12.48 4.46
CA THR A 69 -13.91 -11.68 5.41
C THR A 69 -15.13 -11.03 4.77
N SER A 70 -15.02 -10.48 3.55
CA SER A 70 -16.09 -9.69 2.93
C SER A 70 -17.22 -10.53 2.34
N THR A 71 -16.96 -11.79 1.96
CA THR A 71 -18.02 -12.70 1.46
C THR A 71 -19.11 -12.98 2.48
N LYS A 72 -18.81 -12.93 3.79
CA LYS A 72 -19.77 -13.21 4.87
C LYS A 72 -20.42 -11.96 5.49
N LEU A 73 -20.00 -10.75 5.12
CA LEU A 73 -20.46 -9.53 5.77
C LEU A 73 -21.84 -9.04 5.29
N PRO A 74 -22.71 -8.54 6.18
CA PRO A 74 -23.96 -7.86 5.78
C PRO A 74 -23.68 -6.54 5.04
N ALA A 75 -24.69 -6.03 4.32
CA ALA A 75 -24.63 -4.81 3.49
C ALA A 75 -24.17 -3.56 4.26
N SER A 76 -24.63 -3.36 5.49
CA SER A 76 -24.21 -2.22 6.31
C SER A 76 -22.74 -2.30 6.72
N ARG A 77 -22.27 -3.47 7.18
CA ARG A 77 -20.90 -3.64 7.70
C ARG A 77 -19.83 -3.50 6.64
N ALA A 78 -20.00 -4.07 5.45
CA ALA A 78 -18.96 -3.89 4.42
C ALA A 78 -18.97 -2.48 3.79
N THR A 79 -20.09 -1.73 3.83
CA THR A 79 -20.06 -0.30 3.47
C THR A 79 -19.28 0.50 4.52
N ARG A 80 -19.51 0.25 5.81
CA ARG A 80 -18.68 0.83 6.89
C ARG A 80 -17.21 0.45 6.73
N LYS A 81 -16.89 -0.81 6.41
CA LYS A 81 -15.53 -1.27 6.14
C LYS A 81 -14.91 -0.50 4.98
N MET A 82 -15.62 -0.32 3.87
CA MET A 82 -15.15 0.48 2.74
C MET A 82 -14.88 1.93 3.12
N ILE A 83 -15.81 2.59 3.84
CA ILE A 83 -15.62 3.98 4.29
C ILE A 83 -14.39 4.11 5.19
N VAL A 84 -14.26 3.22 6.19
CA VAL A 84 -13.10 3.20 7.09
C VAL A 84 -11.80 2.97 6.31
N SER A 85 -11.79 2.03 5.35
CA SER A 85 -10.62 1.79 4.52
C SER A 85 -10.27 2.96 3.61
N VAL A 86 -11.24 3.72 3.10
CA VAL A 86 -10.99 4.97 2.35
C VAL A 86 -10.36 6.02 3.26
N VAL A 87 -10.88 6.20 4.48
CA VAL A 87 -10.29 7.14 5.45
C VAL A 87 -8.85 6.74 5.79
N ILE A 88 -8.61 5.46 6.08
CA ILE A 88 -7.25 4.94 6.34
C ILE A 88 -6.35 5.17 5.14
N LEU A 89 -6.82 4.92 3.91
CA LEU A 89 -6.07 5.16 2.69
C LEU A 89 -5.65 6.63 2.58
N CYS A 90 -6.59 7.57 2.75
CA CYS A 90 -6.30 9.00 2.67
C CYS A 90 -5.29 9.45 3.75
N VAL A 91 -5.48 9.01 5.00
CA VAL A 91 -4.59 9.36 6.12
C VAL A 91 -3.20 8.75 5.93
N ALA A 92 -3.11 7.46 5.59
CA ALA A 92 -1.85 6.77 5.36
C ALA A 92 -1.09 7.38 4.17
N PHE A 93 -1.80 7.73 3.09
CA PHE A 93 -1.18 8.37 1.94
C PHE A 93 -0.67 9.79 2.25
N ALA A 94 -1.44 10.59 2.98
CA ALA A 94 -0.98 11.91 3.44
C ALA A 94 0.24 11.80 4.37
N LEU A 95 0.22 10.85 5.29
CA LEU A 95 1.35 10.55 6.17
C LEU A 95 2.57 10.08 5.37
N TYR A 96 2.37 9.24 4.36
CA TYR A 96 3.43 8.78 3.48
C TYR A 96 4.10 9.97 2.77
N MET A 97 3.32 10.88 2.19
CA MET A 97 3.85 12.05 1.51
C MET A 97 4.62 12.97 2.46
N ALA A 98 4.12 13.17 3.68
CA ALA A 98 4.82 13.94 4.69
C ALA A 98 6.17 13.29 5.07
N LEU A 99 6.17 11.99 5.35
CA LEU A 99 7.39 11.25 5.69
C LEU A 99 8.36 11.20 4.52
N PHE A 100 7.88 11.01 3.29
CA PHE A 100 8.71 11.01 2.08
C PHE A 100 9.40 12.37 1.92
N SER A 101 8.65 13.47 2.04
CA SER A 101 9.22 14.82 1.93
C SER A 101 10.25 15.13 3.03
N LEU A 102 10.10 14.57 4.23
CA LEU A 102 10.99 14.85 5.36
C LEU A 102 12.24 13.95 5.34
N LEU A 103 12.03 12.66 5.09
CA LEU A 103 13.03 11.61 5.27
C LEU A 103 13.73 11.20 3.98
N VAL A 104 13.21 11.54 2.81
CA VAL A 104 13.85 11.18 1.54
C VAL A 104 14.58 12.40 0.97
N PHE A 105 15.81 12.20 0.51
CA PHE A 105 16.60 13.22 -0.17
C PHE A 105 17.26 12.63 -1.41
N LYS A 106 17.69 13.50 -2.31
CA LYS A 106 18.36 13.12 -3.54
C LYS A 106 19.87 13.14 -3.31
N ALA A 107 20.51 11.98 -3.38
CA ALA A 107 21.96 11.81 -3.35
C ALA A 107 22.48 11.85 -4.80
N GLY A 108 23.08 12.96 -5.22
CA GLY A 108 23.60 13.12 -6.58
C GLY A 108 22.51 13.23 -7.67
N SER A 109 22.80 12.75 -8.89
CA SER A 109 21.95 13.00 -10.07
C SER A 109 20.68 12.15 -10.10
N ASP A 110 20.69 10.92 -9.58
CA ASP A 110 19.59 9.96 -9.81
C ASP A 110 19.32 9.00 -8.65
N LEU A 111 20.06 9.07 -7.55
CA LEU A 111 19.85 8.18 -6.40
C LEU A 111 19.03 8.91 -5.33
N TRP A 112 17.97 8.25 -4.86
CA TRP A 112 17.18 8.71 -3.73
C TRP A 112 17.60 7.92 -2.50
N GLU A 113 17.90 8.62 -1.42
CA GLU A 113 18.35 8.02 -0.15
C GLU A 113 17.45 8.44 1.00
N VAL A 114 17.52 7.69 2.10
CA VAL A 114 16.68 7.90 3.28
C VAL A 114 17.54 8.43 4.43
N LYS A 115 17.14 9.57 5.00
CA LYS A 115 17.73 10.17 6.19
C LYS A 115 17.45 9.30 7.42
N GLY A 116 18.44 9.18 8.29
CA GLY A 116 18.24 8.66 9.63
C GLY A 116 17.66 9.71 10.57
N LEU A 117 17.18 9.26 11.72
CA LEU A 117 16.66 10.14 12.79
C LEU A 117 17.75 10.63 13.73
N GLN A 118 18.85 9.88 13.87
CA GLN A 118 19.94 10.19 14.79
C GLN A 118 21.26 10.29 14.03
N CYS A 119 21.99 11.38 14.25
CA CYS A 119 23.33 11.56 13.69
C CYS A 119 24.39 10.74 14.41
N LEU A 120 25.48 10.44 13.71
CA LEU A 120 26.67 9.84 14.30
C LEU A 120 27.44 10.85 15.17
N PRO A 121 28.18 10.38 16.20
CA PRO A 121 29.01 11.25 17.04
C PRO A 121 30.22 11.83 16.29
N THR A 122 30.57 11.28 15.14
CA THR A 122 31.65 11.75 14.26
C THR A 122 31.28 12.97 13.44
N VAL A 123 29.99 13.33 13.39
CA VAL A 123 29.51 14.52 12.68
C VAL A 123 30.03 15.78 13.40
N PRO A 124 30.56 16.77 12.68
CA PRO A 124 31.02 18.03 13.26
C PRO A 124 29.99 18.66 14.20
N ALA A 125 30.45 19.19 15.35
CA ALA A 125 29.58 19.73 16.39
C ALA A 125 28.64 20.84 15.89
N GLU A 126 29.03 21.57 14.84
CA GLU A 126 28.22 22.59 14.17
C GLU A 126 26.93 22.04 13.52
N TYR A 127 26.90 20.74 13.20
CA TYR A 127 25.77 20.09 12.54
C TYR A 127 24.92 19.23 13.47
N VAL A 128 25.41 18.90 14.68
CA VAL A 128 24.71 18.01 15.63
C VAL A 128 23.32 18.53 16.00
N GLY A 129 23.15 19.85 16.13
CA GLY A 129 21.85 20.48 16.45
C GLY A 129 20.85 20.49 15.28
N GLN A 130 21.27 20.14 14.06
CA GLN A 130 20.43 20.16 12.87
C GLN A 130 19.84 18.77 12.55
N CYS A 131 20.17 17.73 13.30
CA CYS A 131 19.67 16.39 13.05
C CYS A 131 18.15 16.29 13.32
N PRO A 132 17.35 15.63 12.45
CA PRO A 132 17.73 14.92 11.22
C PRO A 132 17.78 15.79 9.94
N PHE A 133 17.46 17.08 10.06
CA PHE A 133 17.37 18.05 8.96
C PHE A 133 18.69 18.77 8.69
N LEU A 134 19.72 18.00 8.31
CA LEU A 134 21.01 18.55 7.92
C LEU A 134 20.89 19.45 6.68
N SER A 135 21.68 20.53 6.65
CA SER A 135 21.78 21.42 5.49
C SER A 135 22.42 20.74 4.27
N ASP A 136 22.14 21.25 3.07
CA ASP A 136 22.71 20.72 1.82
C ASP A 136 24.25 20.76 1.81
N LYS A 137 24.86 21.72 2.52
CA LYS A 137 26.31 21.79 2.69
C LYS A 137 26.84 20.59 3.48
N ALA A 138 26.20 20.26 4.61
CA ALA A 138 26.59 19.10 5.41
C ALA A 138 26.41 17.78 4.64
N LEU A 139 25.39 17.70 3.77
CA LEU A 139 25.21 16.57 2.87
C LEU A 139 26.34 16.49 1.83
N ALA A 140 26.71 17.61 1.21
CA ALA A 140 27.79 17.67 0.23
C ALA A 140 29.17 17.36 0.85
N ASP A 141 29.43 17.85 2.07
CA ASP A 141 30.68 17.58 2.80
C ASP A 141 30.87 16.08 3.10
N ALA A 142 29.78 15.32 3.20
CA ALA A 142 29.77 13.88 3.40
C ALA A 142 29.56 13.07 2.11
N ASP A 143 29.74 13.70 0.94
CA ASP A 143 29.54 13.10 -0.39
C ASP A 143 28.14 12.43 -0.53
N TYR A 144 27.13 13.03 0.11
CA TYR A 144 25.76 12.54 0.17
C TYR A 144 25.60 11.10 0.71
N ASN A 145 26.60 10.59 1.44
CA ASN A 145 26.55 9.26 2.02
C ASN A 145 25.78 9.28 3.35
N ALA A 146 24.58 8.71 3.34
CA ALA A 146 23.71 8.66 4.51
C ALA A 146 24.37 7.96 5.71
N GLU A 147 25.19 6.93 5.49
CA GLU A 147 25.84 6.16 6.55
C GLU A 147 26.99 6.91 7.25
N MET A 148 27.51 7.98 6.63
CA MET A 148 28.53 8.85 7.26
C MET A 148 27.90 9.89 8.21
N LEU A 149 26.62 10.21 8.00
CA LEU A 149 25.92 11.27 8.73
C LEU A 149 25.00 10.70 9.81
N TRP A 150 24.26 9.63 9.51
CA TRP A 150 23.27 9.06 10.40
C TRP A 150 23.63 7.63 10.82
N SER A 151 23.17 7.27 12.02
CA SER A 151 23.36 5.91 12.51
C SER A 151 22.51 4.91 11.71
N ALA A 152 23.09 3.76 11.38
CA ALA A 152 22.45 2.70 10.60
C ALA A 152 21.09 2.25 11.18
N TRP A 153 20.97 2.16 12.51
CA TRP A 153 19.70 1.79 13.15
C TRP A 153 18.60 2.82 12.88
N SER A 154 18.97 4.10 12.86
CA SER A 154 18.02 5.19 12.65
C SER A 154 17.56 5.27 11.19
N ILE A 155 18.46 4.99 10.24
CA ILE A 155 18.13 4.84 8.81
C ILE A 155 17.19 3.65 8.61
N MET A 156 17.47 2.52 9.27
CA MET A 156 16.62 1.34 9.21
C MET A 156 15.20 1.64 9.69
N ILE A 157 15.03 2.37 10.81
CA ILE A 157 13.71 2.76 11.30
C ILE A 157 12.98 3.65 10.30
N SER A 158 13.64 4.69 9.77
CA SER A 158 13.04 5.56 8.75
C SER A 158 12.55 4.75 7.53
N ARG A 159 13.39 3.84 7.03
CA ARG A 159 13.07 2.94 5.90
C ARG A 159 11.87 2.03 6.21
N VAL A 160 11.85 1.41 7.40
CA VAL A 160 10.73 0.56 7.84
C VAL A 160 9.44 1.36 8.03
N CYS A 161 9.50 2.56 8.60
CA CYS A 161 8.33 3.42 8.75
C CYS A 161 7.73 3.80 7.38
N LEU A 162 8.56 4.23 6.43
CA LEU A 162 8.11 4.52 5.06
C LEU A 162 7.46 3.29 4.42
N LEU A 163 8.08 2.12 4.56
CA LEU A 163 7.57 0.86 4.03
C LEU A 163 6.22 0.48 4.66
N VAL A 164 6.06 0.59 5.97
CA VAL A 164 4.81 0.23 6.67
C VAL A 164 3.66 1.14 6.24
N VAL A 165 3.90 2.45 6.15
CA VAL A 165 2.87 3.41 5.73
C VAL A 165 2.50 3.21 4.25
N TRP A 166 3.49 2.93 3.41
CA TRP A 166 3.29 2.55 2.00
C TRP A 166 2.40 1.30 1.87
N LEU A 167 2.78 0.20 2.53
CA LEU A 167 2.03 -1.06 2.48
C LEU A 167 0.63 -0.92 3.07
N THR A 168 0.47 -0.11 4.11
CA THR A 168 -0.85 0.19 4.71
C THR A 168 -1.75 0.91 3.71
N SER A 169 -1.21 1.85 2.94
CA SER A 169 -1.95 2.55 1.89
C SER A 169 -2.44 1.56 0.83
N PHE A 170 -1.57 0.70 0.31
CA PHE A 170 -1.97 -0.31 -0.68
C PHE A 170 -2.92 -1.39 -0.10
N GLY A 171 -2.71 -1.80 1.15
CA GLY A 171 -3.62 -2.73 1.83
C GLY A 171 -5.03 -2.15 2.01
N ALA A 172 -5.13 -0.85 2.34
CA ALA A 172 -6.40 -0.14 2.42
C ALA A 172 -7.08 -0.05 1.04
N LEU A 173 -6.32 0.26 -0.01
CA LEU A 173 -6.82 0.28 -1.40
C LEU A 173 -7.38 -1.09 -1.82
N VAL A 174 -6.61 -2.17 -1.62
CA VAL A 174 -7.06 -3.55 -1.89
C VAL A 174 -8.31 -3.89 -1.09
N THR A 175 -8.41 -3.42 0.15
CA THR A 175 -9.60 -3.66 0.98
C THR A 175 -10.84 -2.99 0.41
N VAL A 176 -10.75 -1.75 -0.06
CA VAL A 176 -11.85 -1.04 -0.71
C VAL A 176 -12.29 -1.79 -1.96
N LEU A 177 -11.36 -2.04 -2.88
CA LEU A 177 -11.64 -2.68 -4.16
C LEU A 177 -12.14 -4.11 -3.98
N GLY A 178 -11.46 -4.92 -3.19
CA GLY A 178 -11.84 -6.32 -2.93
C GLY A 178 -13.20 -6.44 -2.24
N THR A 179 -13.53 -5.54 -1.32
CA THR A 179 -14.86 -5.51 -0.68
C THR A 179 -15.95 -5.12 -1.68
N PHE A 180 -15.67 -4.17 -2.56
CA PHE A 180 -16.57 -3.79 -3.65
C PHE A 180 -16.80 -4.95 -4.63
N VAL A 181 -15.75 -5.64 -5.09
CA VAL A 181 -15.88 -6.81 -5.98
C VAL A 181 -16.66 -7.93 -5.32
N ALA A 182 -16.41 -8.19 -4.04
CA ALA A 182 -17.11 -9.23 -3.28
C ALA A 182 -18.62 -8.94 -3.16
N ARG A 183 -18.99 -7.66 -3.08
CA ARG A 183 -20.39 -7.19 -3.09
C ARG A 183 -21.05 -7.41 -4.44
N MET A 184 -20.41 -6.91 -5.51
CA MET A 184 -20.91 -7.02 -6.88
C MET A 184 -21.01 -8.47 -7.37
N SER A 185 -20.30 -9.39 -6.72
CA SER A 185 -20.33 -10.82 -7.06
C SER A 185 -21.44 -11.60 -6.36
N ARG A 186 -22.22 -10.98 -5.48
CA ARG A 186 -23.40 -11.63 -4.90
C ARG A 186 -24.53 -11.62 -5.93
N PRO A 187 -25.11 -12.78 -6.29
CA PRO A 187 -26.34 -12.81 -7.07
C PRO A 187 -27.41 -12.03 -6.31
N ASP A 188 -28.11 -11.11 -6.98
CA ASP A 188 -29.27 -10.46 -6.39
C ASP A 188 -30.20 -11.55 -5.86
N ALA A 189 -30.53 -11.47 -4.56
CA ALA A 189 -31.42 -12.44 -3.94
C ALA A 189 -32.70 -12.49 -4.78
N LYS A 190 -32.97 -13.67 -5.37
CA LYS A 190 -34.12 -13.91 -6.27
C LYS A 190 -35.33 -13.14 -5.73
N PRO A 191 -35.95 -12.25 -6.53
CA PRO A 191 -37.09 -11.47 -6.07
C PRO A 191 -38.10 -12.46 -5.50
N ARG A 192 -38.44 -12.31 -4.21
CA ARG A 192 -39.46 -13.14 -3.56
C ARG A 192 -40.70 -13.04 -4.43
N ALA A 193 -41.04 -14.12 -5.13
CA ALA A 193 -42.25 -14.19 -5.91
C ALA A 193 -43.39 -13.78 -4.98
N LYS A 194 -44.06 -12.67 -5.31
CA LYS A 194 -45.25 -12.25 -4.59
C LYS A 194 -46.25 -13.39 -4.76
N VAL A 195 -46.53 -14.12 -3.68
CA VAL A 195 -47.64 -15.06 -3.63
C VAL A 195 -48.89 -14.21 -3.80
N ALA A 196 -49.51 -14.31 -4.97
CA ALA A 196 -50.79 -13.68 -5.22
C ALA A 196 -51.82 -14.34 -4.30
N SER A 197 -52.46 -13.53 -3.46
CA SER A 197 -53.65 -13.88 -2.66
C SER A 197 -54.90 -13.43 -3.38
#